data_AF-A0AAD1G115-F1
#
_entry.id   AF-A0AAD1G115-F1
#
_cell.length_a   1.000
_cell.length_b   1.000
_cell.length_c   1.000
_cell.angle_alpha   90.00
_cell.angle_beta   90.00
_cell.angle_gamma   90.00
#
_symmetry.space_group_name_H-M   'P 1'
#
loop_
_entity.id
_entity.type
_entity.pdbx_description
1 polymer ?
#
loop_
_entity_poly.entity_id
_entity_poly.type
_entity_poly.pdbx_seq_one_letter_code
_entity_poly.pdbx_strand_id
1 'polypeptide(L)'
;MASPTQIVLTFSESLVAPLSGIELAMTAMPGMADHPRMPIRGVTTKVEGRTLTAKLARPLSAGTYELNWHVVAGDQHRIENTYTFTVR
;
A
#
# COMPACT_ATOMS: atom_id res chain seq x y z
N MET A 1 15.34 11.19 9.64
CA MET A 1 13.95 10.79 9.35
C MET A 1 13.98 9.36 8.86
N ALA A 2 12.98 8.54 9.19
CA ALA A 2 12.97 7.12 8.83
C ALA A 2 12.22 6.91 7.52
N SER A 3 12.88 6.35 6.51
CA SER A 3 12.23 5.94 5.26
C SER A 3 11.44 4.66 5.49
N PRO A 4 10.11 4.65 5.26
CA PRO A 4 9.28 3.47 5.45
C PRO A 4 9.77 2.29 4.59
N THR A 5 9.84 1.10 5.19
CA THR A 5 10.20 -0.16 4.51
C THR A 5 9.02 -1.13 4.41
N GLN A 6 7.90 -0.82 5.07
CA GLN A 6 6.68 -1.61 5.03
C GLN A 6 5.46 -0.73 5.25
N ILE A 7 4.32 -1.18 4.74
CA ILE A 7 2.98 -0.64 5.00
C ILE A 7 2.16 -1.75 5.65
N VAL A 8 1.42 -1.43 6.71
CA VAL A 8 0.57 -2.39 7.41
C VAL A 8 -0.86 -1.84 7.44
N LEU A 9 -1.80 -2.60 6.90
CA LEU A 9 -3.24 -2.32 6.97
C LEU A 9 -3.89 -3.34 7.91
N THR A 10 -4.67 -2.86 8.85
CA THR A 10 -5.40 -3.70 9.81
C THR A 10 -6.90 -3.50 9.62
N PHE A 11 -7.62 -4.61 9.54
CA PHE A 11 -9.05 -4.66 9.23
C PHE A 11 -9.85 -5.16 10.45
N SER A 12 -11.16 -4.95 10.42
CA SER A 12 -12.09 -5.44 11.45
C SER A 12 -12.30 -6.96 11.38
N GLU A 13 -12.13 -7.56 10.20
CA GLU A 13 -12.40 -8.97 9.93
C GLU A 13 -11.19 -9.70 9.35
N SER A 14 -11.23 -11.03 9.42
CA SER A 14 -10.20 -11.88 8.81
C SER A 14 -10.29 -11.83 7.29
N LEU A 15 -9.13 -11.83 6.64
CA LEU A 15 -8.99 -11.68 5.21
C LEU A 15 -8.70 -13.02 4.51
N VAL A 16 -9.12 -13.11 3.25
CA VAL A 16 -8.77 -14.20 2.33
C VAL A 16 -7.51 -13.81 1.56
N ALA A 17 -6.38 -14.46 1.90
CA ALA A 17 -5.06 -14.05 1.44
C ALA A 17 -4.87 -14.01 -0.10
N PRO A 18 -5.27 -15.03 -0.89
CA PRO A 18 -5.02 -15.06 -2.34
C PRO A 18 -5.73 -13.96 -3.13
N LEU A 19 -6.76 -13.33 -2.54
CA LEU A 19 -7.62 -12.33 -3.18
C LEU A 19 -7.44 -10.92 -2.61
N SER A 20 -6.40 -10.71 -1.80
CA SER A 20 -6.14 -9.45 -1.11
C SER A 20 -4.76 -8.91 -1.47
N GLY A 21 -4.66 -7.62 -1.76
CA GLY A 21 -3.43 -7.03 -2.27
C GLY A 21 -3.39 -5.51 -2.20
N ILE A 22 -2.21 -4.96 -2.52
CA ILE A 22 -2.01 -3.53 -2.63
C ILE A 22 -1.24 -3.16 -3.90
N GLU A 23 -1.46 -1.95 -4.36
CA GLU A 23 -0.68 -1.28 -5.38
C GLU A 23 -0.26 0.08 -4.84
N LEU A 24 1.00 0.43 -5.03
CA LEU A 24 1.57 1.67 -4.54
C LEU A 24 2.16 2.46 -5.71
N ALA A 25 1.94 3.76 -5.73
CA ALA A 25 2.61 4.65 -6.67
C ALA A 25 3.02 5.96 -6.01
N MET A 26 4.11 6.54 -6.51
CA MET A 26 4.50 7.91 -6.19
C MET A 26 3.74 8.86 -7.11
N THR A 27 3.23 9.95 -6.54
CA THR A 27 2.45 10.97 -7.25
C THR A 27 3.08 12.36 -7.18
N ALA A 28 3.98 12.61 -6.22
CA ALA A 28 4.80 13.82 -6.19
C ALA A 28 6.11 13.58 -5.45
N MET A 29 7.18 14.28 -5.84
CA MET A 29 8.47 14.29 -5.14
C MET A 29 9.02 15.71 -4.96
N PRO A 30 9.92 15.96 -3.99
CA PRO A 30 10.55 17.27 -3.85
C PRO A 30 11.18 17.74 -5.17
N GLY A 31 10.81 18.94 -5.61
CA GLY A 31 11.26 19.52 -6.88
C GLY A 31 10.46 19.11 -8.13
N MET A 32 9.47 18.21 -8.01
CA MET A 32 8.64 17.77 -9.13
C MET A 32 7.25 17.31 -8.62
N ALA A 33 6.28 18.23 -8.57
CA ALA A 33 4.95 17.96 -8.01
C ALA A 33 3.97 17.30 -9.00
N ASP A 34 4.12 17.54 -10.31
CA ASP A 34 3.14 17.16 -11.33
C ASP A 34 3.69 16.11 -12.31
N HIS A 35 4.42 15.11 -11.79
CA HIS A 35 4.86 14.00 -12.62
C HIS A 35 3.76 12.96 -12.83
N PRO A 36 3.78 12.19 -13.94
CA PRO A 36 2.87 11.06 -14.10
C PRO A 36 3.01 10.05 -12.96
N ARG A 37 1.91 9.40 -12.57
CA ARG A 37 1.87 8.35 -11.54
C ARG A 37 2.97 7.31 -11.81
N MET A 38 3.87 7.13 -10.84
CA MET A 38 5.01 6.22 -10.98
C MET A 38 4.83 4.99 -10.08
N PRO A 39 4.52 3.80 -10.63
CA PRO A 39 4.30 2.60 -9.83
C PRO A 39 5.55 2.18 -9.05
N ILE A 40 5.37 1.88 -7.76
CA ILE A 40 6.39 1.27 -6.91
C ILE A 40 6.34 -0.24 -7.12
N ARG A 41 7.39 -0.79 -7.73
CA ARG A 41 7.53 -2.23 -8.00
C ARG A 41 8.22 -2.96 -6.86
N GLY A 42 8.09 -4.30 -6.86
CA GLY A 42 8.73 -5.16 -5.87
C GLY A 42 8.07 -5.13 -4.49
N VAL A 43 6.81 -4.68 -4.40
CA VAL A 43 6.00 -4.78 -3.19
C VAL A 43 5.55 -6.23 -3.04
N THR A 44 5.87 -6.84 -1.89
CA THR A 44 5.42 -8.20 -1.56
C THR A 44 4.35 -8.12 -0.48
N THR A 45 3.17 -8.68 -0.74
CA THR A 45 2.05 -8.70 0.21
C THR A 45 2.01 -10.00 1.00
N LYS A 46 1.68 -9.90 2.28
CA LYS A 46 1.41 -11.02 3.18
C LYS A 46 0.15 -10.70 3.97
N VAL A 47 -0.75 -11.67 4.06
CA VAL A 47 -2.00 -11.54 4.81
C VAL A 47 -1.99 -12.56 5.95
N GLU A 48 -2.23 -12.08 7.17
CA GLU A 48 -2.28 -12.89 8.39
C GLU A 48 -3.46 -12.43 9.25
N GLY A 49 -4.49 -13.28 9.37
CA GLY A 49 -5.72 -12.91 10.08
C GLY A 49 -6.36 -11.67 9.47
N ARG A 50 -6.35 -10.57 10.21
CA ARG A 50 -6.97 -9.28 9.82
C ARG A 50 -5.95 -8.26 9.32
N THR A 51 -4.71 -8.69 9.05
CA THR A 51 -3.62 -7.79 8.72
C THR A 51 -3.10 -8.09 7.33
N LEU A 52 -2.99 -7.05 6.50
CA LEU A 52 -2.26 -7.07 5.24
C LEU A 52 -0.97 -6.27 5.43
N THR A 53 0.16 -6.95 5.32
CA THR A 53 1.49 -6.34 5.33
C THR A 53 2.05 -6.27 3.92
N ALA A 54 2.51 -5.11 3.51
CA ALA A 54 3.20 -4.90 2.24
C ALA A 54 4.65 -4.52 2.51
N LYS A 55 5.56 -5.45 2.20
CA LYS A 55 7.00 -5.24 2.33
C LYS A 55 7.54 -4.60 1.06
N LEU A 56 8.31 -3.53 1.23
CA LEU A 56 8.89 -2.77 0.12
C LEU A 56 10.29 -3.31 -0.21
N ALA A 57 10.60 -3.46 -1.50
CA ALA A 57 11.94 -3.86 -1.94
C ALA A 57 13.00 -2.78 -1.64
N ARG A 58 12.58 -1.51 -1.55
CA ARG A 58 13.43 -0.37 -1.19
C ARG A 58 12.65 0.57 -0.28
N PRO A 59 13.33 1.29 0.63
CA PRO A 59 12.67 2.31 1.44
C PRO A 59 12.04 3.41 0.58
N LEU A 60 10.90 3.95 0.99
CA LEU A 60 10.27 5.08 0.31
C LEU A 60 11.07 6.36 0.52
N SER A 61 11.33 7.09 -0.57
CA SER A 61 11.87 8.45 -0.53
C SER A 61 10.81 9.46 -0.09
N ALA A 62 11.24 10.66 0.28
CA ALA A 62 10.31 11.76 0.54
C ALA A 62 9.44 12.04 -0.70
N GLY A 63 8.15 12.29 -0.48
CA GLY A 63 7.16 12.49 -1.53
C GLY A 63 5.75 12.05 -1.15
N THR A 64 4.82 12.22 -2.07
CA THR A 64 3.42 11.80 -1.94
C THR A 64 3.20 10.49 -2.65
N TYR A 65 2.44 9.62 -2.02
CA TYR A 65 2.13 8.28 -2.50
C TYR A 65 0.64 8.00 -2.46
N GLU A 66 0.18 7.28 -3.48
CA GLU A 66 -1.16 6.72 -3.56
C GLU A 66 -1.07 5.21 -3.34
N LEU A 67 -1.80 4.73 -2.33
CA LEU A 67 -1.97 3.33 -1.99
C LEU A 67 -3.38 2.89 -2.38
N ASN A 68 -3.49 2.07 -3.42
CA ASN A 68 -4.73 1.38 -3.75
C ASN A 68 -4.69 0.01 -3.10
N TRP A 69 -5.72 -0.36 -2.36
CA TRP A 69 -5.81 -1.67 -1.73
C TRP A 69 -7.14 -2.32 -2.04
N HIS A 70 -7.12 -3.65 -2.07
CA HIS A 70 -8.32 -4.45 -2.12
C HIS A 70 -8.16 -5.66 -1.20
N VAL A 71 -9.23 -6.05 -0.54
CA VAL A 71 -9.28 -7.24 0.30
C VAL A 71 -10.58 -7.98 0.10
N VAL A 72 -10.57 -9.28 0.37
CA VAL A 72 -11.78 -10.09 0.48
C VAL A 72 -11.91 -10.51 1.93
N ALA A 73 -13.00 -10.10 2.58
CA ALA A 73 -13.31 -10.49 3.95
C ALA A 73 -13.83 -11.94 4.02
N GLY A 74 -13.87 -12.51 5.21
CA GLY A 74 -14.31 -13.89 5.44
C GLY A 74 -15.75 -14.17 4.99
N ASP A 75 -16.58 -13.13 4.89
CA ASP A 75 -17.95 -13.16 4.37
C ASP A 75 -18.04 -13.13 2.83
N GLN A 76 -16.89 -13.21 2.15
CA GLN A 76 -16.73 -13.19 0.69
C GLN A 76 -17.02 -11.83 0.02
N HIS A 77 -17.12 -10.73 0.77
CA HIS A 77 -17.22 -9.41 0.17
C HIS A 77 -15.83 -8.85 -0.17
N ARG A 78 -15.69 -8.42 -1.43
CA ARG A 78 -14.53 -7.64 -1.88
C ARG A 78 -14.74 -6.17 -1.51
N ILE A 79 -13.75 -5.60 -0.86
CA ILE A 79 -13.71 -4.19 -0.49
C ILE A 79 -12.42 -3.61 -1.06
N GLU A 80 -12.49 -2.42 -1.65
CA GLU A 80 -11.33 -1.71 -2.17
C GLU A 80 -11.44 -0.22 -1.89
N ASN A 81 -10.29 0.43 -1.69
CA ASN A 81 -10.21 1.87 -1.48
C ASN A 81 -8.82 2.40 -1.83
N THR A 82 -8.72 3.72 -1.91
CA THR A 82 -7.48 4.46 -2.14
C THR A 82 -7.14 5.30 -0.92
N TYR A 83 -5.86 5.33 -0.55
CA TYR A 83 -5.34 6.17 0.52
C TYR A 83 -4.10 6.93 0.06
N THR A 84 -4.06 8.24 0.29
CA THR A 84 -2.93 9.09 -0.08
C THR A 84 -2.17 9.52 1.17
N PHE A 85 -0.85 9.41 1.15
CA PHE A 85 0.01 9.81 2.26
C PHE A 85 1.32 10.45 1.77
N THR A 86 2.00 11.13 2.69
CA THR A 86 3.29 11.78 2.42
C THR A 86 4.37 11.21 3.31
N VAL A 87 5.52 10.88 2.72
CA VAL A 87 6.77 10.57 3.42
C VAL A 87 7.60 11.85 3.47
N ARG A 88 8.11 12.20 4.65
CA ARG A 88 8.93 13.40 4.88
C ARG A 88 10.37 13.04 5.20
#